data_AF-A0A843WXG0-F1
#
_entry.id   AF-A0A843WXG0-F1
#
_cell.length_a   1.000
_cell.length_b   1.000
_cell.length_c   1.000
_cell.angle_alpha   90.00
_cell.angle_beta   90.00
_cell.angle_gamma   90.00
#
_symmetry.space_group_name_H-M   'P 1'
#
loop_
_entity.id
_entity.type
_entity.pdbx_description
1 polymer ?
#
loop_
_entity_poly.entity_id
_entity_poly.type
_entity_poly.pdbx_seq_one_letter_code
_entity_poly.pdbx_strand_id
1 'polypeptide(L)'
;MGIGKDGRLPWKLPSDLRFFKEVTLTTADPLKKNAVIMGRKTWESIPLQHRPLLGRLNVVLTRSGSFDIATAENVIICGSMNSALELLAASP
;
A
#
# COMPACT_ATOMS: atom_id res chain seq x y z
N MET A 1 19.22 -10.54 5.80
CA MET A 1 18.16 -10.60 4.76
C MET A 1 17.95 -9.20 4.21
N GLY A 2 18.30 -8.95 2.94
CA GLY A 2 18.17 -7.63 2.31
C GLY A 2 16.91 -7.55 1.44
N ILE A 3 16.15 -6.45 1.57
CA ILE A 3 14.88 -6.24 0.85
C ILE A 3 14.85 -4.94 0.02
N GLY A 4 15.87 -4.10 0.15
CA GLY A 4 15.90 -2.78 -0.48
C GLY A 4 17.29 -2.16 -0.46
N LYS A 5 17.59 -1.37 -1.48
CA LYS A 5 18.78 -0.53 -1.58
C LYS A 5 18.40 0.78 -2.27
N ASP A 6 18.83 1.91 -1.72
CA ASP A 6 18.58 3.25 -2.27
C ASP A 6 17.09 3.54 -2.59
N GLY A 7 16.20 3.06 -1.70
CA GLY A 7 14.75 3.25 -1.83
C GLY A 7 14.09 2.40 -2.92
N ARG A 8 14.79 1.40 -3.48
CA ARG A 8 14.29 0.53 -4.53
C ARG A 8 14.50 -0.94 -4.18
N LEU A 9 13.77 -1.82 -4.88
CA LEU A 9 14.05 -3.25 -4.85
C LEU A 9 15.45 -3.50 -5.44
N PRO A 10 16.28 -4.35 -4.83
CA PRO A 10 17.63 -4.63 -5.32
C PRO A 10 17.63 -5.57 -6.53
N TRP A 11 16.46 -6.02 -6.98
CA TRP A 11 16.26 -6.88 -8.15
C TRP A 11 15.15 -6.34 -9.07
N LYS A 12 15.13 -6.86 -10.30
CA LYS A 12 14.05 -6.61 -11.27
C LYS A 12 13.49 -7.96 -11.72
N LEU A 13 12.46 -8.43 -11.01
CA LEU A 13 11.81 -9.73 -11.26
C LEU A 13 10.32 -9.49 -11.55
N PRO A 14 9.90 -9.47 -12.83
CA PRO A 14 8.51 -9.23 -13.19
C PRO A 14 7.52 -10.28 -12.65
N SER A 15 7.98 -11.53 -12.50
CA SER A 15 7.19 -12.63 -11.91
C SER A 15 6.83 -12.36 -10.45
N ASP A 16 7.78 -11.85 -9.68
CA ASP A 16 7.61 -11.48 -8.27
C ASP A 16 6.55 -10.37 -8.11
N LEU A 17 6.65 -9.32 -8.93
CA LEU A 17 5.65 -8.24 -8.93
C LEU A 17 4.26 -8.71 -9.40
N ARG A 18 4.19 -9.66 -10.34
CA ARG A 18 2.93 -10.26 -10.78
C ARG A 18 2.29 -11.06 -9.65
N PHE A 19 3.07 -11.90 -8.98
CA PHE A 19 2.62 -12.66 -7.82
C PHE A 19 2.13 -11.74 -6.71
N PHE A 20 2.89 -10.70 -6.36
CA PHE A 20 2.46 -9.68 -5.39
C PHE A 20 1.13 -9.04 -5.78
N LYS A 21 0.95 -8.66 -7.06
CA LYS A 21 -0.31 -8.09 -7.55
C LYS A 21 -1.46 -9.07 -7.37
N GLU A 22 -1.30 -10.31 -7.81
CA GLU A 22 -2.34 -11.34 -7.76
C GLU A 22 -2.79 -11.64 -6.32
N VAL A 23 -1.83 -11.89 -5.43
CA VAL A 23 -2.09 -12.19 -4.02
C VAL A 23 -2.76 -11.03 -3.31
N THR A 24 -2.30 -9.79 -3.56
CA THR A 24 -2.87 -8.62 -2.89
C THR A 24 -4.19 -8.16 -3.48
N LEU A 25 -4.49 -8.48 -4.74
CA LEU A 25 -5.72 -8.07 -5.41
C LEU A 25 -6.88 -9.04 -5.18
N THR A 26 -6.58 -10.34 -5.13
CA THR A 26 -7.62 -11.39 -5.12
C THR A 26 -8.20 -11.60 -3.73
N THR A 27 -9.52 -11.73 -3.67
CA THR A 27 -10.28 -12.08 -2.46
C THR A 27 -11.17 -13.29 -2.76
N ALA A 28 -11.47 -14.09 -1.74
CA ALA A 28 -12.43 -15.19 -1.87
C ALA A 28 -13.87 -14.66 -2.00
N ASP A 29 -14.15 -13.50 -1.41
CA ASP A 29 -15.43 -12.81 -1.49
C ASP A 29 -15.33 -11.65 -2.49
N PRO A 30 -16.09 -11.67 -3.61
CA PRO A 30 -16.01 -10.67 -4.67
C PRO A 30 -16.53 -9.28 -4.23
N LEU A 31 -17.24 -9.19 -3.10
CA LEU A 31 -17.71 -7.93 -2.53
C LEU A 31 -16.67 -7.27 -1.61
N LYS A 32 -15.57 -7.98 -1.29
CA LYS A 32 -14.51 -7.49 -0.42
C LYS A 32 -13.29 -7.07 -1.22
N LYS A 33 -12.51 -6.17 -0.62
CA LYS A 33 -11.19 -5.73 -1.11
C LYS A 33 -10.15 -5.92 -0.03
N ASN A 34 -8.92 -6.23 -0.43
CA ASN A 34 -7.79 -6.26 0.48
C ASN A 34 -7.26 -4.84 0.76
N ALA A 35 -6.63 -4.68 1.92
CA ALA A 35 -5.85 -3.49 2.27
C ALA A 35 -4.36 -3.78 2.16
N VAL A 36 -3.59 -2.82 1.63
CA VAL A 36 -2.13 -2.85 1.61
C VAL A 36 -1.61 -1.70 2.45
N ILE A 37 -1.02 -2.03 3.59
CA ILE A 37 -0.40 -1.06 4.49
C ILE A 37 1.08 -0.95 4.16
N MET A 38 1.58 0.26 3.97
CA MET A 38 2.98 0.51 3.61
C MET A 38 3.50 1.80 4.24
N GLY A 39 4.82 1.90 4.39
CA GLY A 39 5.46 3.14 4.81
C GLY A 39 5.53 4.18 3.69
N ARG A 40 5.61 5.45 4.05
CA ARG A 40 5.75 6.59 3.11
C ARG A 40 6.86 6.41 2.06
N LYS A 41 8.04 5.92 2.45
CA LYS A 41 9.15 5.69 1.49
C LYS A 41 8.83 4.61 0.46
N THR A 42 8.11 3.56 0.87
CA THR A 42 7.64 2.52 -0.06
C THR A 42 6.64 3.12 -1.05
N TRP A 43 5.69 3.92 -0.57
CA TRP A 43 4.73 4.62 -1.41
C TRP A 43 5.40 5.56 -2.44
N GLU A 44 6.47 6.25 -2.05
CA GLU A 44 7.28 7.09 -2.94
C GLU A 44 8.10 6.29 -3.96
N SER A 45 8.48 5.05 -3.63
CA SER A 45 9.23 4.18 -4.54
C SER A 45 8.37 3.60 -5.67
N ILE A 46 7.05 3.58 -5.51
CA ILE A 46 6.12 3.08 -6.52
C ILE A 46 6.00 4.13 -7.65
N PRO A 47 6.19 3.75 -8.93
CA PRO A 47 6.03 4.67 -10.05
C PRO A 47 4.66 5.35 -10.05
N LEU A 48 4.60 6.64 -10.42
CA LEU A 48 3.38 7.46 -10.38
C LEU A 48 2.20 6.80 -11.12
N GLN A 49 2.46 6.16 -12.26
CA GLN A 49 1.45 5.47 -13.07
C GLN A 49 0.89 4.18 -12.42
N HIS A 50 1.52 3.69 -11.36
CA HIS A 50 1.13 2.47 -10.67
C HIS A 50 0.62 2.72 -9.23
N ARG A 51 0.59 3.97 -8.77
CA ARG A 51 0.01 4.36 -7.48
C ARG A 51 -1.24 5.25 -7.71
N PRO A 52 -2.35 5.02 -6.98
CA PRO A 52 -2.56 3.96 -5.99
C PRO A 52 -2.60 2.57 -6.63
N LEU A 53 -2.33 1.55 -5.82
CA LEU A 53 -2.48 0.16 -6.26
C LEU A 53 -3.96 -0.14 -6.47
N LEU A 54 -4.42 -0.12 -7.73
CA LEU A 54 -5.84 -0.29 -8.09
C LEU A 54 -6.44 -1.58 -7.53
N GLY A 55 -7.73 -1.53 -7.19
CA GLY A 55 -8.50 -2.64 -6.61
C GLY A 55 -8.18 -2.97 -5.15
N ARG A 56 -7.34 -2.16 -4.50
CA ARG A 56 -6.92 -2.33 -3.10
C ARG A 56 -7.07 -1.04 -2.33
N LEU A 57 -7.35 -1.15 -1.03
CA LEU A 57 -7.26 -0.02 -0.12
C LEU A 57 -5.79 0.24 0.22
N ASN A 58 -5.26 1.40 -0.14
CA ASN A 58 -3.86 1.74 0.11
C ASN A 58 -3.77 2.52 1.43
N VAL A 59 -3.01 2.03 2.40
CA VAL A 59 -2.81 2.71 3.67
C VAL A 59 -1.35 3.11 3.80
N VAL A 60 -1.09 4.41 3.86
CA VAL A 60 0.26 4.98 3.91
C VAL A 60 0.55 5.46 5.33
N LEU A 61 1.58 4.87 5.94
CA LEU A 61 2.05 5.24 7.27
C LEU A 61 3.04 6.41 7.17
N THR A 62 2.71 7.53 7.81
CA THR A 62 3.60 8.69 7.91
C THR A 62 3.42 9.44 9.22
N ARG A 63 4.50 10.02 9.74
CA ARG A 63 4.48 10.90 10.92
C ARG A 63 4.44 12.38 10.57
N SER A 64 4.77 12.75 9.33
CA SER A 64 4.65 14.12 8.84
C SER A 64 3.19 14.38 8.52
N GLY A 65 2.51 15.17 9.36
CA GLY A 65 1.06 15.37 9.36
C GLY A 65 0.46 16.06 8.13
N SER A 66 1.25 16.33 7.10
CA SER A 66 0.79 16.89 5.83
C SER A 66 1.48 16.15 4.68
N PHE A 67 0.74 15.24 4.06
CA PHE A 67 1.10 14.70 2.76
C PHE A 67 -0.11 14.87 1.86
N ASP A 68 0.07 15.50 0.71
CA ASP A 68 -0.97 15.74 -0.31
C ASP A 68 -1.46 14.43 -1.00
N ILE A 69 -1.36 13.29 -0.32
CA ILE A 69 -1.83 11.98 -0.79
C ILE A 69 -3.32 11.79 -0.51
N ALA A 70 -3.91 12.58 0.41
CA ALA A 70 -5.29 12.41 0.89
C ALA A 70 -6.39 12.71 -0.16
N THR A 71 -6.03 13.14 -1.37
CA THR A 71 -6.98 13.43 -2.46
C THR A 71 -7.23 12.24 -3.39
N ALA A 72 -6.44 11.16 -3.28
CA ALA A 72 -6.61 9.99 -4.11
C ALA A 72 -7.66 9.04 -3.52
N GLU A 73 -8.63 8.64 -4.35
CA GLU A 73 -9.64 7.65 -3.97
C GLU A 73 -8.96 6.34 -3.55
N ASN A 74 -9.47 5.70 -2.48
CA ASN A 74 -8.91 4.48 -1.89
C ASN A 74 -7.49 4.61 -1.32
N VAL A 75 -7.08 5.82 -0.89
CA VAL A 75 -5.84 6.02 -0.14
C VAL A 75 -6.13 6.65 1.23
N ILE A 76 -5.58 6.06 2.28
CA ILE A 76 -5.72 6.52 3.67
C ILE A 76 -4.32 6.78 4.24
N ILE A 77 -4.19 7.85 5.00
CA ILE A 77 -2.96 8.18 5.72
C ILE A 77 -3.15 7.88 7.20
N CYS A 78 -2.20 7.17 7.80
CA CYS A 78 -2.20 6.86 9.22
C CYS A 78 -0.88 7.24 9.89
N GLY A 79 -0.96 7.69 11.15
CA GLY A 79 0.22 8.07 11.95
C GLY A 79 1.03 6.88 12.47
N SER A 80 0.41 5.71 12.55
CA SER A 80 0.99 4.51 13.14
C SER A 80 0.35 3.23 12.57
N MET A 81 1.00 2.09 12.82
CA MET A 81 0.43 0.78 12.51
C MET A 81 -0.86 0.52 13.31
N ASN A 82 -0.88 0.88 14.60
CA ASN A 82 -2.05 0.69 15.47
C ASN A 82 -3.27 1.44 14.94
N SER A 83 -3.12 2.73 14.64
CA SER A 83 -4.23 3.53 14.08
C SER A 83 -4.73 3.00 12.75
N ALA A 84 -3.85 2.42 11.92
CA ALA A 84 -4.25 1.78 10.67
C ALA A 84 -5.06 0.51 10.93
N LEU A 85 -4.64 -0.33 11.87
CA LEU A 85 -5.35 -1.56 12.22
C LEU A 85 -6.71 -1.27 12.87
N GLU A 86 -6.80 -0.29 13.76
CA GLU A 86 -8.06 0.14 14.36
C GLU A 86 -9.05 0.63 13.31
N LEU A 87 -8.59 1.47 12.37
CA LEU A 87 -9.41 1.95 11.26
C LEU A 87 -9.91 0.80 10.37
N LEU A 88 -9.05 -0.19 10.08
CA LEU A 88 -9.41 -1.32 9.22
C LEU A 88 -10.25 -2.39 9.92
N ALA A 89 -10.22 -2.44 11.26
CA ALA A 89 -11.04 -3.34 12.06
C ALA A 89 -12.47 -2.80 12.28
N ALA A 90 -12.67 -1.50 12.10
CA ALA A 90 -14.00 -0.91 12.14
C ALA A 90 -14.84 -1.46 10.97
N SER A 91 -16.10 -1.80 11.26
CA SER A 91 -17.05 -2.15 10.21
C SER A 91 -17.22 -0.97 9.25
N PRO A 92 -17.29 -1.23 7.93
CA PRO A 92 -17.58 -0.19 6.95
C PRO A 92 -18.97 0.42 7.13
#